data_AF-A0AAP8T2L8-F1
#
_entry.id   AF-A0AAP8T2L8-F1
#
_cell.length_a   1.000
_cell.length_b   1.000
_cell.length_c   1.000
_cell.angle_alpha   90.00
_cell.angle_beta   90.00
_cell.angle_gamma   90.00
#
_symmetry.space_group_name_H-M   'P 1'
#
loop_
_entity.id
_entity.type
_entity.pdbx_description
1 polymer ?
#
loop_
_entity_poly.entity_id
_entity_poly.type
_entity_poly.pdbx_seq_one_letter_code
_entity_poly.pdbx_strand_id
1 'polypeptide(L)'
;VLDTPLAESAIAGVGIGAAMYGLRPVAEMQFADFIMPAVNQIISEASRIRYRSNNDWTCPITIRAPYGGGVHGALYHSQSVEKVFAGQPGLKIVMPSTPYDVKG
;
A
#
# COMPACT_ATOMS: atom_id res chain seq x y z
N VAL A 1 -5.46 -12.11 11.30
CA VAL A 1 -6.45 -11.33 10.53
C VAL A 1 -7.25 -10.54 11.54
N LEU A 2 -7.36 -9.23 11.34
CA LEU A 2 -7.99 -8.31 12.29
C LEU A 2 -8.65 -7.17 11.52
N ASP A 3 -9.85 -6.77 11.95
CA ASP A 3 -10.49 -5.58 11.44
C ASP A 3 -9.85 -4.33 12.04
N THR A 4 -9.78 -3.26 11.25
CA THR A 4 -9.15 -2.00 11.64
C THR A 4 -10.17 -0.87 11.65
N PRO A 5 -9.91 0.24 12.38
CA PRO A 5 -10.65 1.48 12.19
C PRO A 5 -10.59 1.95 10.72
N LEU A 6 -11.61 2.71 10.29
CA LEU A 6 -11.65 3.35 8.98
C LEU A 6 -10.72 4.58 8.97
N ALA A 7 -9.43 4.31 8.83
CA ALA A 7 -8.38 5.32 8.76
C ALA A 7 -7.15 4.75 8.03
N GLU A 8 -7.00 5.04 6.75
CA GLU A 8 -5.95 4.46 5.89
C GLU A 8 -4.54 4.84 6.36
N SER A 9 -4.38 6.04 6.90
CA SER A 9 -3.12 6.48 7.51
C SER A 9 -2.76 5.65 8.74
N ALA A 10 -3.74 5.22 9.55
CA ALA A 10 -3.52 4.34 10.68
C ALA A 10 -3.21 2.91 10.22
N ILE A 11 -3.95 2.39 9.23
CA ILE A 11 -3.70 1.08 8.63
C ILE A 11 -2.26 0.99 8.10
N ALA A 12 -1.84 1.97 7.29
CA ALA A 12 -0.49 2.02 6.75
C ALA A 12 0.55 2.24 7.85
N GLY A 13 0.35 3.21 8.75
CA GLY A 13 1.31 3.55 9.80
C GLY A 13 1.55 2.39 10.78
N VAL A 14 0.50 1.74 11.26
CA VAL A 14 0.60 0.56 12.14
C VAL A 14 1.24 -0.60 11.38
N GLY A 15 0.87 -0.82 10.11
CA GLY A 15 1.52 -1.82 9.26
C GLY A 15 3.02 -1.57 9.11
N ILE A 16 3.45 -0.33 8.87
CA ILE A 16 4.87 0.04 8.76
C ILE A 16 5.59 -0.23 10.09
N GLY A 17 5.01 0.19 11.22
CA GLY A 17 5.58 -0.08 12.54
C GLY A 17 5.70 -1.58 12.83
N ALA A 18 4.68 -2.36 12.52
CA ALA A 18 4.70 -3.82 12.62
C ALA A 18 5.78 -4.45 11.74
N ALA A 19 5.95 -3.95 10.51
CA ALA A 19 7.00 -4.41 9.60
C ALA A 19 8.41 -4.11 10.14
N MET A 20 8.61 -2.92 10.68
CA MET A 20 9.87 -2.51 11.31
C MET A 20 10.17 -3.32 12.58
N TYR A 21 9.14 -3.73 13.31
CA TYR A 21 9.27 -4.60 14.48
C TYR A 21 9.68 -6.05 14.13
N GLY A 22 9.57 -6.44 12.86
CA GLY A 22 9.95 -7.77 12.37
C GLY A 22 8.79 -8.65 11.90
N LEU A 23 7.57 -8.11 11.83
CA LEU A 23 6.44 -8.81 11.21
C LEU A 23 6.43 -8.62 9.68
N ARG A 24 5.50 -9.31 9.00
CA ARG A 24 5.30 -9.21 7.54
C ARG A 24 3.84 -8.86 7.22
N PRO A 25 3.43 -7.62 7.46
CA PRO A 25 2.02 -7.23 7.33
C PRO A 25 1.58 -7.16 5.88
N VAL A 26 0.35 -7.62 5.66
CA VAL A 26 -0.40 -7.43 4.41
C VAL A 26 -1.58 -6.54 4.75
N ALA A 27 -1.41 -5.24 4.53
CA ALA A 27 -2.42 -4.22 4.80
C ALA A 27 -3.34 -4.07 3.58
N GLU A 28 -4.62 -3.76 3.81
CA GLU A 28 -5.60 -3.59 2.74
C GLU A 28 -6.22 -2.20 2.81
N MET A 29 -6.34 -1.56 1.64
CA MET A 29 -7.18 -0.39 1.43
C MET A 29 -8.42 -0.85 0.67
N GLN A 30 -9.61 -0.46 1.13
CA GLN A 30 -10.85 -1.01 0.60
C GLN A 30 -11.01 -0.76 -0.90
N PHE A 31 -10.60 0.43 -1.37
CA PHE A 31 -10.45 0.80 -2.77
C PHE A 31 -9.20 1.66 -2.93
N ALA A 32 -8.55 1.58 -4.09
CA ALA A 32 -7.39 2.42 -4.40
C ALA A 32 -7.76 3.92 -4.36
N ASP A 33 -9.01 4.28 -4.68
CA ASP A 33 -9.57 5.62 -4.56
C ASP A 33 -9.43 6.22 -3.14
N PHE A 34 -9.41 5.37 -2.10
CA PHE A 34 -9.31 5.79 -0.70
C PHE A 34 -7.88 5.77 -0.16
N ILE A 35 -6.86 5.47 -0.97
CA ILE A 35 -5.48 5.36 -0.49
C ILE A 35 -4.84 6.72 -0.14
N MET A 36 -5.42 7.81 -0.59
CA MET A 36 -4.85 9.16 -0.49
C MET A 36 -4.47 9.60 0.94
N PRO A 37 -5.27 9.32 1.99
CA PRO A 37 -4.89 9.64 3.37
C PRO A 37 -3.62 8.90 3.85
N ALA A 38 -3.29 7.75 3.26
CA ALA A 38 -2.08 6.98 3.57
C ALA A 38 -0.84 7.41 2.77
N VAL A 39 -0.96 8.31 1.78
CA VAL A 39 0.14 8.67 0.87
C VAL A 39 1.38 9.12 1.62
N ASN A 40 1.24 9.94 2.66
CA ASN A 40 2.40 10.35 3.46
C ASN A 40 3.10 9.15 4.14
N GLN A 41 2.34 8.21 4.71
CA GLN A 41 2.90 7.01 5.32
C GLN A 41 3.64 6.15 4.27
N ILE A 42 3.09 6.02 3.07
CA ILE A 42 3.67 5.17 2.02
C ILE A 42 4.92 5.81 1.41
N ILE A 43 4.82 7.08 0.98
CA ILE A 43 5.87 7.78 0.24
C ILE A 43 6.97 8.30 1.17
N SER A 44 6.60 8.85 2.33
CA SER A 44 7.58 9.48 3.22
C SER A 44 8.23 8.51 4.19
N GLU A 45 7.48 7.50 4.65
CA GLU A 45 7.96 6.56 5.67
C GLU A 45 8.35 5.20 5.05
N ALA A 46 7.39 4.45 4.51
CA ALA A 46 7.62 3.07 4.04
C ALA A 46 8.70 2.98 2.96
N SER A 47 8.67 3.88 1.97
CA SER A 47 9.62 3.85 0.85
C SER A 47 11.04 4.23 1.24
N ARG A 48 11.21 5.00 2.33
CA ARG A 48 12.49 5.62 2.70
C ARG A 48 13.15 4.98 3.91
N ILE A 49 12.41 4.26 4.76
CA ILE A 49 12.93 3.78 6.05
C ILE A 49 14.23 2.98 5.93
N ARG A 50 14.33 2.07 4.96
CA ARG A 50 15.57 1.30 4.73
C ARG A 50 16.76 2.18 4.37
N TYR A 51 16.55 3.17 3.52
CA TYR A 51 17.60 4.08 3.10
C TYR A 51 17.97 5.07 4.21
N ARG A 52 16.99 5.74 4.83
CA ARG A 52 17.22 6.76 5.87
C ARG A 52 17.88 6.19 7.14
N SER A 53 17.68 4.90 7.39
CA SER A 53 18.29 4.19 8.52
C SER A 53 19.61 3.52 8.17
N ASN A 54 20.17 3.74 6.97
CA ASN A 54 21.38 3.05 6.53
C ASN A 54 21.29 1.51 6.66
N ASN A 55 20.12 0.95 6.37
CA ASN A 55 19.76 -0.46 6.50
C ASN A 55 19.60 -1.00 7.93
N ASP A 56 19.62 -0.16 8.98
CA ASP A 56 19.32 -0.61 10.35
C ASP A 56 17.86 -1.09 10.48
N TRP A 57 16.94 -0.49 9.70
CA TRP A 57 15.54 -0.87 9.67
C TRP A 57 15.10 -1.29 8.26
N THR A 58 14.14 -2.21 8.18
CA THR A 58 13.48 -2.58 6.93
C THR A 58 11.97 -2.49 7.07
N CYS A 59 11.24 -2.47 5.95
CA CYS A 59 9.78 -2.43 5.96
C CYS A 59 9.22 -3.43 4.94
N PRO A 60 9.20 -4.74 5.28
CA PRO A 60 8.63 -5.79 4.44
C PRO A 60 7.08 -5.80 4.51
N ILE A 61 6.45 -4.68 4.13
CA ILE A 61 4.99 -4.53 4.05
C ILE A 61 4.49 -4.78 2.62
N THR A 62 3.30 -5.35 2.50
CA THR A 62 2.50 -5.31 1.26
C THR A 62 1.21 -4.55 1.52
N ILE A 63 0.90 -3.56 0.68
CA ILE A 63 -0.36 -2.82 0.71
C ILE A 63 -1.15 -3.22 -0.54
N ARG A 64 -2.35 -3.77 -0.35
CA ARG A 64 -3.24 -4.21 -1.43
C ARG A 64 -4.43 -3.26 -1.53
N ALA A 65 -4.89 -3.00 -2.74
CA ALA A 65 -6.13 -2.29 -2.99
C ALA A 65 -6.74 -2.76 -4.32
N PRO A 66 -8.05 -3.01 -4.41
CA PRO A 66 -8.70 -3.16 -5.70
C PRO A 66 -8.73 -1.81 -6.41
N TYR A 67 -8.60 -1.82 -7.73
CA TYR A 67 -8.54 -0.63 -8.58
C TYR A 67 -9.12 -0.94 -9.97
N GLY A 68 -9.31 0.11 -10.78
CA GLY A 68 -9.71 -0.01 -12.17
C GLY A 68 -11.22 0.09 -12.42
N GLY A 69 -11.58 0.48 -13.63
CA GLY A 69 -12.96 0.74 -14.04
C GLY A 69 -13.68 -0.45 -14.67
N GLY A 70 -14.78 -0.16 -15.40
CA GLY A 70 -15.58 -1.17 -16.12
C GLY A 70 -16.68 -1.86 -15.32
N VAL A 71 -16.89 -1.44 -14.06
CA VAL A 71 -17.81 -2.10 -13.11
C VAL A 71 -18.91 -1.17 -12.55
N HIS A 72 -19.13 -0.01 -13.17
CA HIS A 72 -20.11 1.00 -12.70
C HIS A 72 -19.81 1.56 -11.28
N GLY A 73 -18.53 1.61 -10.87
CA GLY A 73 -18.11 2.08 -9.54
C GLY A 73 -18.15 3.60 -9.31
N ALA A 74 -18.57 4.39 -10.30
CA ALA A 74 -18.61 5.86 -10.23
C ALA A 74 -17.27 6.48 -9.77
N LEU A 75 -17.30 7.66 -9.15
CA LEU A 75 -16.13 8.49 -8.91
C LEU A 75 -15.10 7.92 -7.91
N TYR A 76 -15.53 7.07 -6.98
CA TYR A 76 -14.70 6.64 -5.84
C TYR A 76 -14.52 5.11 -5.73
N HIS A 77 -14.86 4.36 -6.78
CA HIS A 77 -14.67 2.91 -6.83
C HIS A 77 -14.21 2.46 -8.21
N SER A 78 -13.44 3.29 -8.94
CA SER A 78 -13.05 2.96 -10.32
C SER A 78 -11.77 3.62 -10.82
N GLN A 79 -11.08 4.39 -9.98
CA GLN A 79 -9.90 5.13 -10.41
C GLN A 79 -8.67 4.21 -10.57
N SER A 80 -7.74 4.68 -11.40
CA SER A 80 -6.38 4.14 -11.52
C SER A 80 -5.41 5.21 -11.00
N VAL A 81 -4.95 5.02 -9.75
CA VAL A 81 -4.17 6.01 -9.00
C VAL A 81 -2.68 5.63 -8.86
N GLU A 82 -2.23 4.59 -9.56
CA GLU A 82 -0.85 4.09 -9.51
C GLU A 82 0.19 5.17 -9.81
N LYS A 83 -0.17 6.18 -10.61
CA LYS A 83 0.69 7.32 -10.94
C LYS A 83 1.13 8.12 -9.71
N VAL A 84 0.35 8.14 -8.63
CA VAL A 84 0.72 8.80 -7.36
C VAL A 84 1.98 8.15 -6.75
N PHE A 85 2.15 6.85 -6.97
CA PHE A 85 3.25 6.06 -6.42
C PHE A 85 4.33 5.76 -7.47
N ALA A 86 3.97 5.77 -8.75
CA ALA A 86 4.88 5.44 -9.84
C ALA A 86 6.07 6.40 -9.87
N GLY A 87 7.26 5.83 -9.96
CA GLY A 87 8.51 6.60 -9.92
C GLY A 87 9.00 6.97 -8.52
N GLN A 88 8.26 6.65 -7.45
CA GLN A 88 8.75 6.85 -6.08
C GLN A 88 9.87 5.83 -5.75
N PRO A 89 11.10 6.27 -5.45
CA PRO A 89 12.17 5.37 -5.05
C PRO A 89 11.84 4.62 -3.77
N GLY A 90 12.15 3.33 -3.75
CA GLY A 90 11.92 2.44 -2.61
C GLY A 90 10.55 1.75 -2.59
N LEU A 91 9.63 2.09 -3.51
CA LEU A 91 8.40 1.32 -3.72
C LEU A 91 8.54 0.34 -4.87
N LYS A 92 7.84 -0.78 -4.75
CA LYS A 92 7.55 -1.71 -5.86
C LYS A 92 6.05 -1.72 -6.09
N ILE A 93 5.63 -1.51 -7.33
CA ILE A 93 4.22 -1.49 -7.72
C ILE A 93 3.99 -2.70 -8.62
N VAL A 94 2.95 -3.48 -8.32
CA VAL A 94 2.62 -4.72 -9.03
C VAL A 94 1.13 -4.71 -9.36
N MET A 95 0.80 -5.03 -10.61
CA MET A 95 -0.57 -5.07 -11.13
C MET A 95 -0.74 -6.36 -11.95
N PRO A 96 -1.16 -7.48 -11.32
CA PRO A 96 -1.38 -8.74 -12.02
C PRO A 96 -2.67 -8.71 -12.86
N SER A 97 -2.75 -9.53 -13.91
CA SER A 97 -3.90 -9.58 -14.83
C SER A 97 -4.55 -10.96 -14.95
N THR A 98 -3.92 -12.02 -14.44
CA THR A 98 -4.47 -13.39 -14.45
C THR A 98 -4.47 -14.00 -13.05
N PRO A 99 -5.31 -15.03 -12.79
CA PRO A 99 -5.28 -15.74 -11.51
C PRO A 99 -3.92 -16.36 -11.18
N TYR A 100 -3.18 -16.80 -12.20
CA TYR A 100 -1.83 -17.34 -12.02
C TYR A 100 -0.85 -16.24 -11.56
N ASP A 101 -0.88 -15.07 -12.21
CA ASP A 101 -0.03 -13.93 -11.85
C ASP A 101 -0.35 -13.36 -10.46
N VAL A 102 -1.63 -13.34 -10.06
CA VAL A 102 -2.05 -12.87 -8.73
C VAL A 102 -1.49 -13.77 -7.62
N LYS A 103 -1.43 -15.10 -7.86
CA LYS A 103 -0.90 -16.05 -6.89
C LYS A 103 0.61 -15.90 -6.71
N GLY A 104 1.33 -15.70 -7.83
CA GLY A 104 2.79 -15.70 -7.88
C GLY A 104 3.42 -17.09 -7.94
#